data_AF-A0A3P1S795-F1
#
_entry.id   AF-A0A3P1S795-F1
#
_cell.length_a   1.000
_cell.length_b   1.000
_cell.length_c   1.000
_cell.angle_alpha   90.00
_cell.angle_beta   90.00
_cell.angle_gamma   90.00
#
_symmetry.space_group_name_H-M   'P 1'
#
loop_
_entity.id
_entity.type
_entity.pdbx_description
1 polymer ?
#
loop_
_entity_poly.entity_id
_entity_poly.type
_entity_poly.pdbx_seq_one_letter_code
_entity_poly.pdbx_strand_id
1 'polypeptide(L)'
;MLSPHEIAELPEAIQEIWNDFEEEILVDIAQRIIHNDEVTATAQWRYAKLKELGLQDSYIFEKLVHYANKSEKELKKLFRDTIAESLEKDNEYYAEALKQEKKKLDFQSFNEIANQGYKFTNNKIQNFTNSYAYDAKEALGKALDRIYFEVDTGVKSLDEAQKDAIDDLAKKGIGAFIVSPSGRNEQVSVVVSRAVRTGLNKTASDCQLQLAAELGCDLVEVTSHQGARPSHDLWQGKVYSISGTHSKYPSLHAATRYGYGDGLCGWNCRHSFFPFFEDISEPNERTFTKSENLAVYEYRQKKKAIENEIRKNMLSMKIKKAAGMDYSDNKKKLKSIRKSIKELGEKAKELKSENYDHFYLNIQFFGTKKIKPNKNQTMFELANNNFEHSISLGEMNDYGVIKNKLFTKEVIVTNERMLHILDHHPELEKITYNDIKNILDLPNAILKDKMNKKSFIFTKEIDKNHSLGLVVRILDNSSQFKYGKKNTVITCFKVETKRVKESDNLLIYVKK
;
A
#
# COMPACT_ATOMS: atom_id res chain seq x y z
N MET A 1 -11.58 -10.19 16.07
CA MET A 1 -11.47 -8.73 16.06
C MET A 1 -10.39 -8.34 15.08
N LEU A 2 -10.37 -7.10 14.62
CA LEU A 2 -9.24 -6.63 13.82
C LEU A 2 -8.06 -6.28 14.73
N SER A 3 -6.88 -6.75 14.35
CA SER A 3 -5.65 -6.38 15.03
C SER A 3 -5.29 -4.91 14.73
N PRO A 4 -4.55 -4.24 15.63
CA PRO A 4 -4.04 -2.89 15.37
C PRO A 4 -3.18 -2.76 14.12
N HIS A 5 -2.57 -3.87 13.68
CA HIS A 5 -1.79 -3.96 12.45
C HIS A 5 -2.70 -3.93 11.22
N GLU A 6 -3.71 -4.81 11.17
CA GLU A 6 -4.68 -4.85 10.07
C GLU A 6 -5.35 -3.48 9.89
N ILE A 7 -5.80 -2.84 10.98
CA ILE A 7 -6.42 -1.49 10.93
C ILE A 7 -5.47 -0.44 10.31
N ALA A 8 -4.15 -0.61 10.45
CA ALA A 8 -3.17 0.31 9.86
C ALA A 8 -3.04 0.15 8.34
N GLU A 9 -3.06 -1.09 7.84
CA GLU A 9 -2.77 -1.45 6.43
C GLU A 9 -3.99 -1.46 5.52
N LEU A 10 -5.14 -1.89 6.02
CA LEU A 10 -6.36 -2.07 5.22
C LEU A 10 -6.76 -0.86 4.35
N PRO A 11 -6.48 0.41 4.73
CA PRO A 11 -6.75 1.56 3.86
C PRO A 11 -5.85 1.72 2.63
N GLU A 12 -4.72 1.02 2.53
CA GLU A 12 -3.69 1.27 1.50
C GLU A 12 -4.21 1.13 0.07
N ALA A 13 -4.94 0.05 -0.24
CA ALA A 13 -5.49 -0.19 -1.57
C ALA A 13 -6.45 0.92 -2.04
N ILE A 14 -7.26 1.46 -1.12
CA ILE A 14 -8.14 2.60 -1.42
C ILE A 14 -7.32 3.89 -1.54
N GLN A 15 -6.27 4.02 -0.73
CA GLN A 15 -5.37 5.16 -0.77
C GLN A 15 -4.67 5.29 -2.14
N GLU A 16 -4.20 4.20 -2.75
CA GLU A 16 -3.59 4.26 -4.10
C GLU A 16 -4.57 4.71 -5.16
N ILE A 17 -5.81 4.22 -5.15
CA ILE A 17 -6.84 4.65 -6.10
C ILE A 17 -6.94 6.17 -6.16
N TRP A 18 -6.94 6.83 -5.00
CA TRP A 18 -7.02 8.30 -4.94
C TRP A 18 -5.69 9.01 -5.15
N ASN A 19 -4.54 8.37 -4.89
CA ASN A 19 -3.23 8.89 -5.32
C ASN A 19 -3.13 8.95 -6.84
N ASP A 20 -3.56 7.88 -7.53
CA ASP A 20 -3.54 7.79 -8.99
C ASP A 20 -4.42 8.88 -9.61
N PHE A 21 -5.60 9.11 -9.03
CA PHE A 21 -6.48 10.21 -9.44
C PHE A 21 -5.81 11.58 -9.30
N GLU A 22 -5.24 11.91 -8.14
CA GLU A 22 -4.56 13.20 -7.91
C GLU A 22 -3.37 13.38 -8.86
N GLU A 23 -2.60 12.32 -9.08
CA GLU A 23 -1.50 12.32 -10.03
C GLU A 23 -1.98 12.60 -11.46
N GLU A 24 -3.00 11.89 -11.92
CA GLU A 24 -3.54 12.04 -13.27
C GLU A 24 -4.08 13.46 -13.51
N ILE A 25 -4.84 14.02 -12.56
CA ILE A 25 -5.36 15.39 -12.70
C ILE A 25 -4.22 16.42 -12.68
N LEU A 26 -3.20 16.27 -11.82
CA LEU A 26 -2.09 17.22 -11.78
C LEU A 26 -1.21 17.15 -13.04
N VAL A 27 -1.05 15.97 -13.60
CA VAL A 27 -0.34 15.78 -14.88
C VAL A 27 -1.12 16.43 -16.02
N ASP A 28 -2.44 16.22 -16.11
CA ASP A 28 -3.29 16.88 -17.11
C ASP A 28 -3.23 18.41 -17.00
N ILE A 29 -3.34 18.96 -15.78
CA ILE A 29 -3.21 20.41 -15.55
C ILE A 29 -1.86 20.93 -16.04
N ALA A 30 -0.76 20.26 -15.70
CA ALA A 30 0.57 20.71 -16.12
C ALA A 30 0.75 20.63 -17.64
N GLN A 31 0.17 19.61 -18.29
CA GLN A 31 0.15 19.52 -19.74
C GLN A 31 -0.67 20.65 -20.37
N ARG A 32 -1.85 20.98 -19.84
CA ARG A 32 -2.65 22.11 -20.34
C ARG A 32 -1.93 23.45 -20.19
N ILE A 33 -1.21 23.64 -19.07
CA ILE A 33 -0.42 24.85 -18.86
C ILE A 33 0.69 24.98 -19.90
N ILE A 34 1.48 23.92 -20.12
CA ILE A 34 2.66 24.00 -20.99
C ILE A 34 2.31 24.05 -22.49
N HIS A 35 1.19 23.47 -22.91
CA HIS A 35 0.73 23.52 -24.31
C HIS A 35 -0.11 24.76 -24.63
N ASN A 36 -0.38 25.62 -23.64
CA ASN A 36 -1.12 26.86 -23.86
C ASN A 36 -0.16 27.96 -24.33
N ASP A 37 0.02 28.03 -25.65
CA ASP A 37 0.87 29.04 -26.32
C ASP A 37 0.14 30.38 -26.54
N GLU A 38 -1.14 30.48 -26.20
CA GLU A 38 -2.01 31.59 -26.58
C GLU A 38 -2.01 32.72 -25.54
N VAL A 39 -0.87 33.36 -25.27
CA VAL A 39 -0.86 34.62 -24.50
C VAL A 39 -0.90 35.81 -25.45
N THR A 40 -2.10 36.06 -25.99
CA THR A 40 -2.37 37.19 -26.90
C THR A 40 -3.47 38.09 -26.34
N ALA A 41 -3.89 39.11 -27.11
CA ALA A 41 -4.85 40.15 -26.70
C ALA A 41 -5.97 39.63 -25.78
N THR A 42 -6.33 40.42 -24.76
CA THR A 42 -7.17 40.00 -23.61
C THR A 42 -8.41 39.18 -23.95
N ALA A 43 -9.07 39.44 -25.09
CA ALA A 43 -10.24 38.67 -25.53
C ALA A 43 -9.91 37.24 -26.03
N GLN A 44 -8.81 37.08 -26.78
CA GLN A 44 -8.33 35.77 -27.24
C GLN A 44 -7.86 34.93 -26.06
N TRP A 45 -7.08 35.53 -25.15
CA TRP A 45 -6.70 34.88 -23.89
C TRP A 45 -7.91 34.39 -23.08
N ARG A 46 -8.93 35.24 -22.90
CA ARG A 46 -10.16 34.86 -22.18
C ARG A 46 -10.88 33.69 -22.85
N TYR A 47 -10.93 33.67 -24.18
CA TYR A 47 -11.53 32.57 -24.94
C TYR A 47 -10.73 31.26 -24.79
N ALA A 48 -9.40 31.32 -24.94
CA ALA A 48 -8.49 30.19 -24.75
C ALA A 48 -8.62 29.60 -23.33
N LYS A 49 -8.62 30.47 -22.32
CA LYS A 49 -8.83 30.09 -20.92
C LYS A 49 -10.17 29.38 -20.71
N LEU A 50 -11.27 29.94 -21.22
CA LEU A 50 -12.61 29.34 -21.07
C LEU A 50 -12.69 27.97 -21.75
N LYS A 51 -12.07 27.82 -22.92
CA LYS A 51 -11.98 26.53 -23.63
C LYS A 51 -11.22 25.50 -22.80
N GLU A 52 -10.04 25.85 -22.28
CA GLU A 52 -9.25 24.93 -21.46
C GLU A 52 -9.97 24.54 -20.16
N LEU A 53 -10.63 25.49 -19.49
CA LEU A 53 -11.43 25.20 -18.30
C LEU A 53 -12.60 24.25 -18.61
N GLY A 54 -13.31 24.44 -19.73
CA GLY A 54 -14.39 23.54 -20.13
C GLY A 54 -13.94 22.11 -20.46
N LEU A 55 -12.77 21.98 -21.10
CA LEU A 55 -12.15 20.69 -21.40
C LEU A 55 -11.66 20.00 -20.12
N GLN A 56 -11.01 20.73 -19.23
CA GLN A 56 -10.55 20.22 -17.94
C GLN A 56 -11.73 19.79 -17.05
N ASP A 57 -12.81 20.57 -17.03
CA ASP A 57 -14.02 20.26 -16.28
C ASP A 57 -14.60 18.90 -16.68
N SER A 58 -14.70 18.66 -17.99
CA SER A 58 -15.20 17.40 -18.55
C SER A 58 -14.28 16.23 -18.20
N TYR A 59 -12.96 16.44 -18.30
CA TYR A 59 -11.94 15.45 -17.97
C TYR A 59 -11.94 15.09 -16.48
N ILE A 60 -11.93 16.08 -15.58
CA ILE A 60 -12.00 15.86 -14.13
C ILE A 60 -13.25 15.07 -13.77
N PHE A 61 -14.40 15.41 -14.36
CA PHE A 61 -15.65 14.70 -14.09
C PHE A 61 -15.59 13.23 -14.52
N GLU A 62 -15.08 12.95 -15.72
CA GLU A 62 -14.90 11.58 -16.22
C GLU A 62 -14.00 10.77 -15.29
N LYS A 63 -12.85 11.33 -14.90
CA LYS A 63 -11.89 10.68 -14.00
C LYS A 63 -12.46 10.50 -12.60
N LEU A 64 -13.15 11.50 -12.06
CA LEU A 64 -13.81 11.40 -10.76
C LEU A 64 -14.80 10.23 -10.74
N VAL A 65 -15.65 10.10 -11.76
CA VAL A 65 -16.60 8.99 -11.88
C VAL A 65 -15.86 7.64 -11.97
N HIS A 66 -14.80 7.56 -12.77
CA HIS A 66 -13.98 6.35 -12.91
C HIS A 66 -13.39 5.90 -11.57
N TYR A 67 -12.68 6.79 -10.88
CA TYR A 67 -12.01 6.49 -9.62
C TYR A 67 -12.98 6.31 -8.45
N ALA A 68 -14.09 7.04 -8.42
CA ALA A 68 -15.15 6.85 -7.43
C ALA A 68 -15.77 5.45 -7.54
N ASN A 69 -16.09 4.98 -8.76
CA ASN A 69 -16.63 3.64 -8.98
C ASN A 69 -15.63 2.54 -8.60
N LYS A 70 -14.34 2.72 -8.93
CA LYS A 70 -13.26 1.79 -8.53
C LYS A 70 -13.13 1.75 -7.01
N SER A 71 -13.10 2.92 -6.36
CA SER A 71 -13.03 3.07 -4.91
C SER A 71 -14.22 2.43 -4.22
N GLU A 72 -15.44 2.66 -4.69
CA GLU A 72 -16.67 2.13 -4.10
C GLU A 72 -16.68 0.59 -4.12
N LYS A 73 -16.30 0.01 -5.27
CA LYS A 73 -16.23 -1.45 -5.44
C LYS A 73 -15.23 -2.08 -4.46
N GLU A 74 -14.02 -1.53 -4.38
CA GLU A 74 -13.00 -2.04 -3.47
C GLU A 74 -13.37 -1.79 -2.01
N LEU A 75 -14.00 -0.66 -1.68
CA LEU A 75 -14.43 -0.33 -0.32
C LEU A 75 -15.53 -1.28 0.16
N LYS A 76 -16.55 -1.54 -0.68
CA LYS A 76 -17.63 -2.48 -0.36
C LYS A 76 -17.09 -3.90 -0.15
N LYS A 77 -16.09 -4.29 -0.93
CA LYS A 77 -15.43 -5.58 -0.79
C LYS A 77 -14.60 -5.63 0.50
N LEU A 78 -13.79 -4.61 0.77
CA LEU A 78 -12.99 -4.48 1.99
C LEU A 78 -13.84 -4.64 3.24
N PHE A 79 -14.93 -3.87 3.38
CA PHE A 79 -15.79 -3.94 4.57
C PHE A 79 -16.43 -5.33 4.74
N ARG A 80 -16.88 -5.95 3.66
CA ARG A 80 -17.51 -7.27 3.72
C ARG A 80 -16.52 -8.36 4.10
N ASP A 81 -15.42 -8.45 3.36
CA ASP A 81 -14.44 -9.54 3.49
C ASP A 81 -13.75 -9.47 4.86
N THR A 82 -13.32 -8.27 5.26
CA THR A 82 -12.61 -8.05 6.53
C THR A 82 -13.50 -8.33 7.74
N ILE A 83 -14.77 -7.89 7.73
CA ILE A 83 -15.68 -8.13 8.85
C ILE A 83 -16.05 -9.62 8.93
N ALA A 84 -16.35 -10.26 7.80
CA ALA A 84 -16.66 -11.69 7.76
C ALA A 84 -15.50 -12.54 8.29
N GLU A 85 -14.28 -12.30 7.80
CA GLU A 85 -13.09 -13.03 8.25
C GLU A 85 -12.80 -12.80 9.75
N SER A 86 -12.98 -11.57 10.24
CA SER A 86 -12.74 -11.25 11.65
C SER A 86 -13.73 -11.96 12.58
N LEU A 87 -15.00 -12.01 12.19
CA LEU A 87 -16.06 -12.66 12.97
C LEU A 87 -15.95 -14.19 12.96
N GLU A 88 -15.55 -14.79 11.83
CA GLU A 88 -15.34 -16.23 11.74
C GLU A 88 -14.23 -16.69 12.70
N LYS A 89 -13.11 -15.96 12.73
CA LYS A 89 -12.00 -16.19 13.67
C LYS A 89 -12.44 -16.06 15.13
N ASP A 90 -13.22 -15.02 15.45
CA ASP A 90 -13.70 -14.81 16.82
C ASP A 90 -14.67 -15.90 17.27
N ASN A 91 -15.62 -16.27 16.43
CA ASN A 91 -16.61 -17.29 16.77
C ASN A 91 -15.94 -18.64 17.01
N GLU A 92 -14.92 -18.98 16.23
CA GLU A 92 -14.09 -20.16 16.47
C GLU A 92 -13.37 -20.09 17.82
N TYR A 93 -12.69 -18.97 18.09
CA TYR A 93 -11.98 -18.75 19.34
C TYR A 93 -12.90 -18.86 20.57
N TYR A 94 -14.06 -18.19 20.55
CA TYR A 94 -14.96 -18.17 21.69
C TYR A 94 -15.71 -19.49 21.88
N ALA A 95 -16.05 -20.22 20.81
CA ALA A 95 -16.63 -21.56 20.93
C ALA A 95 -15.66 -22.50 21.66
N GLU A 96 -14.39 -22.48 21.29
CA GLU A 96 -13.34 -23.28 21.94
C GLU A 96 -13.13 -22.84 23.41
N ALA A 97 -12.96 -21.54 23.65
CA ALA A 97 -12.71 -21.01 24.99
C ALA A 97 -13.87 -21.27 25.97
N LEU A 98 -15.11 -21.14 25.49
CA LEU A 98 -16.33 -21.36 26.30
C LEU A 98 -16.73 -22.84 26.39
N LYS A 99 -16.04 -23.74 25.67
CA LYS A 99 -16.42 -25.17 25.53
C LYS A 99 -17.87 -25.34 25.06
N GLN A 100 -18.29 -24.49 24.12
CA GLN A 100 -19.62 -24.49 23.53
C GLN A 100 -19.53 -24.83 22.05
N GLU A 101 -20.63 -25.32 21.47
CA GLU A 101 -20.71 -25.44 20.02
C GLU A 101 -20.63 -24.05 19.37
N LYS A 102 -20.03 -23.98 18.17
CA LYS A 102 -19.97 -22.73 17.40
C LYS A 102 -21.39 -22.18 17.24
N LYS A 103 -21.65 -20.98 17.74
CA LYS A 103 -22.94 -20.33 17.52
C LYS A 103 -23.12 -20.10 16.02
N LYS A 104 -24.34 -20.37 15.55
CA LYS A 104 -24.77 -19.87 14.26
C LYS A 104 -24.96 -18.36 14.40
N LEU A 105 -23.90 -17.60 14.11
CA LEU A 105 -23.96 -16.15 14.11
C LEU A 105 -25.09 -15.65 13.21
N ASP A 106 -25.74 -14.57 13.62
CA ASP A 106 -26.67 -13.86 12.75
C ASP A 106 -25.89 -13.06 11.70
N PHE A 107 -25.40 -13.77 10.69
CA PHE A 107 -24.68 -13.18 9.57
C PHE A 107 -25.50 -12.11 8.85
N GLN A 108 -26.83 -12.07 8.99
CA GLN A 108 -27.63 -10.98 8.43
C GLN A 108 -27.37 -9.68 9.19
N SER A 109 -27.50 -9.68 10.53
CA SER A 109 -27.20 -8.52 11.38
C SER A 109 -25.77 -7.98 11.16
N PHE A 110 -24.77 -8.86 11.13
CA PHE A 110 -23.38 -8.44 10.89
C PHE A 110 -23.17 -7.86 9.48
N ASN A 111 -23.81 -8.42 8.46
CA ASN A 111 -23.76 -7.86 7.11
C ASN A 111 -24.45 -6.50 7.03
N GLU A 112 -25.51 -6.27 7.80
CA GLU A 112 -26.17 -4.97 7.89
C GLU A 112 -25.24 -3.92 8.52
N ILE A 113 -24.55 -4.25 9.62
CA ILE A 113 -23.53 -3.39 10.25
C ILE A 113 -22.41 -3.07 9.24
N ALA A 114 -21.88 -4.09 8.56
CA ALA A 114 -20.83 -3.92 7.55
C ALA A 114 -21.28 -3.01 6.40
N ASN A 115 -22.51 -3.18 5.91
CA ASN A 115 -23.09 -2.35 4.85
C ASN A 115 -23.32 -0.91 5.30
N GLN A 116 -23.78 -0.68 6.53
CA GLN A 116 -23.93 0.67 7.09
C GLN A 116 -22.59 1.37 7.22
N GLY A 117 -21.58 0.67 7.75
CA GLY A 117 -20.19 1.15 7.84
C GLY A 117 -19.59 1.54 6.50
N TYR A 118 -19.78 0.69 5.48
CA TYR A 118 -19.38 0.98 4.11
C TYR A 118 -20.09 2.23 3.58
N LYS A 119 -21.43 2.31 3.66
CA LYS A 119 -22.21 3.45 3.14
C LYS A 119 -21.77 4.77 3.79
N PHE A 120 -21.61 4.78 5.11
CA PHE A 120 -21.14 5.95 5.84
C PHE A 120 -19.75 6.41 5.38
N THR A 121 -18.84 5.45 5.21
CA THR A 121 -17.46 5.72 4.77
C THR A 121 -17.43 6.21 3.33
N ASN A 122 -18.20 5.57 2.44
CA ASN A 122 -18.29 5.95 1.03
C ASN A 122 -18.85 7.36 0.87
N ASN A 123 -19.92 7.71 1.60
CA ASN A 123 -20.50 9.05 1.56
C ASN A 123 -19.49 10.12 2.01
N LYS A 124 -18.65 9.83 3.02
CA LYS A 124 -17.58 10.74 3.45
C LYS A 124 -16.53 10.94 2.36
N ILE A 125 -16.12 9.86 1.69
CA ILE A 125 -15.18 9.93 0.57
C ILE A 125 -15.80 10.74 -0.57
N GLN A 126 -17.03 10.43 -0.99
CA GLN A 126 -17.73 11.12 -2.08
C GLN A 126 -17.90 12.62 -1.81
N ASN A 127 -18.30 13.01 -0.60
CA ASN A 127 -18.42 14.42 -0.22
C ASN A 127 -17.07 15.14 -0.34
N PHE A 128 -16.01 14.51 0.15
CA PHE A 128 -14.67 15.05 0.06
C PHE A 128 -14.19 15.18 -1.39
N THR A 129 -14.45 14.18 -2.23
CA THR A 129 -13.95 14.15 -3.60
C THR A 129 -14.70 15.12 -4.50
N ASN A 130 -15.96 15.42 -4.19
CA ASN A 130 -16.70 16.50 -4.85
C ASN A 130 -16.08 17.88 -4.56
N SER A 131 -15.71 18.16 -3.31
CA SER A 131 -15.00 19.39 -2.95
C SER A 131 -13.63 19.46 -3.61
N TYR A 132 -12.89 18.34 -3.64
CA TYR A 132 -11.59 18.27 -4.30
C TYR A 132 -11.68 18.52 -5.81
N ALA A 133 -12.70 18.00 -6.48
CA ALA A 133 -12.92 18.26 -7.90
C ALA A 133 -13.17 19.75 -8.19
N TYR A 134 -13.86 20.46 -7.30
CA TYR A 134 -14.01 21.91 -7.39
C TYR A 134 -12.65 22.63 -7.25
N ASP A 135 -11.83 22.23 -6.28
CA ASP A 135 -10.49 22.81 -6.08
C ASP A 135 -9.55 22.55 -7.27
N ALA A 136 -9.67 21.39 -7.93
CA ALA A 136 -8.92 21.04 -9.13
C ALA A 136 -9.22 21.96 -10.32
N LYS A 137 -10.50 22.34 -10.50
CA LYS A 137 -10.92 23.29 -11.54
C LYS A 137 -10.35 24.69 -11.28
N GLU A 138 -10.43 25.12 -10.03
CA GLU A 138 -9.88 26.41 -9.59
C GLU A 138 -8.36 26.50 -9.76
N ALA A 139 -7.64 25.38 -9.61
CA ALA A 139 -6.19 25.34 -9.71
C ALA A 139 -5.68 25.75 -11.11
N LEU A 140 -6.28 25.22 -12.19
CA LEU A 140 -5.91 25.62 -13.56
C LEU A 140 -6.26 27.08 -13.82
N GLY A 141 -7.46 27.51 -13.45
CA GLY A 141 -7.91 28.89 -13.64
C GLY A 141 -6.95 29.90 -13.00
N LYS A 142 -6.56 29.66 -11.74
CA LYS A 142 -5.59 30.49 -11.00
C LYS A 142 -4.20 30.45 -11.62
N ALA A 143 -3.74 29.28 -12.07
CA ALA A 143 -2.44 29.15 -12.73
C ALA A 143 -2.41 29.95 -14.04
N LEU A 144 -3.43 29.82 -14.87
CA LEU A 144 -3.56 30.58 -16.12
C LEU A 144 -3.62 32.09 -15.85
N ASP A 145 -4.46 32.55 -14.91
CA ASP A 145 -4.54 33.98 -14.56
C ASP A 145 -3.21 34.56 -14.10
N ARG A 146 -2.48 33.80 -13.28
CA ARG A 146 -1.14 34.18 -12.83
C ARG A 146 -0.16 34.29 -14.00
N ILE A 147 -0.15 33.29 -14.89
CA ILE A 147 0.72 33.30 -16.09
C ILE A 147 0.41 34.52 -16.95
N TYR A 148 -0.86 34.77 -17.25
CA TYR A 148 -1.27 35.95 -18.02
C TYR A 148 -0.76 37.24 -17.39
N PHE A 149 -0.97 37.42 -16.09
CA PHE A 149 -0.51 38.63 -15.39
C PHE A 149 1.02 38.78 -15.41
N GLU A 150 1.78 37.70 -15.15
CA GLU A 150 3.24 37.72 -15.16
C GLU A 150 3.81 38.06 -16.55
N VAL A 151 3.15 37.59 -17.63
CA VAL A 151 3.55 37.86 -19.02
C VAL A 151 3.10 39.25 -19.49
N ASP A 152 1.85 39.64 -19.24
CA ASP A 152 1.27 40.93 -19.64
C ASP A 152 2.01 42.11 -19.02
N THR A 153 2.43 41.97 -17.75
CA THR A 153 3.25 42.97 -17.06
C THR A 153 4.73 42.96 -17.46
N GLY A 154 5.15 41.98 -18.27
CA GLY A 154 6.54 41.80 -18.70
C GLY A 154 7.49 41.35 -17.58
N VAL A 155 6.96 40.86 -16.45
CA VAL A 155 7.77 40.38 -15.32
C VAL A 155 8.48 39.06 -15.66
N LYS A 156 7.87 38.22 -16.49
CA LYS A 156 8.45 36.96 -16.98
C LYS A 156 8.10 36.69 -18.43
N SER A 157 8.93 35.89 -19.09
CA SER A 157 8.54 35.24 -20.35
C SER A 157 7.44 34.20 -20.12
N LEU A 158 6.73 33.82 -21.19
CA LEU A 158 5.70 32.78 -21.14
C LEU A 158 6.24 31.46 -20.59
N ASP A 159 7.39 31.01 -21.09
CA ASP A 159 8.04 29.77 -20.68
C ASP A 159 8.42 29.79 -19.18
N GLU A 160 8.97 30.91 -18.69
CA GLU A 160 9.29 31.06 -17.26
C GLU A 160 8.04 31.06 -16.38
N ALA A 161 6.98 31.78 -16.79
CA ALA A 161 5.73 31.84 -16.04
C ALA A 161 5.01 30.48 -15.98
N GLN A 162 4.95 29.75 -17.10
CA GLN A 162 4.40 28.39 -17.16
C GLN A 162 5.18 27.43 -16.25
N LYS A 163 6.52 27.42 -16.36
CA LYS A 163 7.40 26.57 -15.52
C LYS A 163 7.21 26.87 -14.04
N ASP A 164 7.13 28.15 -13.66
CA ASP A 164 6.92 28.55 -12.26
C ASP A 164 5.54 28.16 -11.73
N ALA A 165 4.49 28.27 -12.55
CA ALA A 165 3.15 27.84 -12.18
C ALA A 165 3.08 26.32 -11.97
N ILE A 166 3.71 25.54 -12.87
CA ILE A 166 3.80 24.08 -12.75
C ILE A 166 4.61 23.68 -11.52
N ASP A 167 5.72 24.37 -11.24
CA ASP A 167 6.52 24.12 -10.04
C ASP A 167 5.75 24.42 -8.75
N ASP A 168 4.92 25.46 -8.75
CA ASP A 168 4.05 25.78 -7.62
C ASP A 168 2.98 24.71 -7.40
N LEU A 169 2.30 24.28 -8.46
CA LEU A 169 1.34 23.16 -8.42
C LEU A 169 2.00 21.86 -7.95
N ALA A 170 3.19 21.55 -8.46
CA ALA A 170 3.94 20.37 -8.05
C ALA A 170 4.37 20.41 -6.57
N LYS A 171 4.60 21.61 -6.01
CA LYS A 171 4.94 21.81 -4.60
C LYS A 171 3.71 21.87 -3.70
N LYS A 172 2.57 22.37 -4.16
CA LYS A 172 1.37 22.55 -3.33
C LYS A 172 0.37 21.41 -3.47
N GLY A 173 0.44 20.63 -4.56
CA GLY A 173 -0.62 19.73 -4.99
C GLY A 173 -1.78 20.52 -5.60
N ILE A 174 -2.88 19.82 -5.90
CA ILE A 174 -4.17 20.50 -6.04
C ILE A 174 -4.45 21.00 -4.63
N GLY A 175 -4.20 22.29 -4.41
CA GLY A 175 -4.34 22.94 -3.12
C GLY A 175 -5.79 22.93 -2.72
N ALA A 176 -6.32 21.78 -2.35
CA ALA A 176 -7.57 21.70 -1.66
C ALA A 176 -7.33 22.40 -0.34
N PHE A 177 -8.05 23.49 -0.14
CA PHE A 177 -8.44 23.93 1.19
C PHE A 177 -9.27 22.79 1.77
N ILE A 178 -8.59 21.71 2.15
CA ILE A 178 -9.18 20.66 2.93
C ILE A 178 -9.47 21.37 4.23
N VAL A 179 -10.72 21.75 4.42
CA VAL A 179 -11.25 22.13 5.71
C VAL A 179 -11.23 20.87 6.57
N SER A 180 -10.02 20.45 6.96
CA SER A 180 -9.83 19.90 8.28
C SER A 180 -10.41 20.94 9.24
N PRO A 181 -11.12 20.55 10.31
CA PRO A 181 -11.48 21.47 11.38
C PRO A 181 -10.28 22.30 11.90
N SER A 182 -9.05 21.84 11.64
CA SER A 182 -7.79 22.53 11.95
C SER A 182 -7.27 23.51 10.88
N GLY A 183 -7.95 23.68 9.74
CA GLY A 183 -7.52 24.56 8.63
C GLY A 183 -6.22 24.15 7.92
N ARG A 184 -5.85 22.86 7.94
CA ARG A 184 -4.59 22.36 7.34
C ARG A 184 -4.83 21.75 5.98
N ASN A 185 -3.97 22.09 5.01
CA ASN A 185 -3.94 21.42 3.71
C ASN A 185 -3.40 19.99 3.86
N GLU A 186 -4.20 19.02 3.44
CA GLU A 186 -3.82 17.60 3.40
C GLU A 186 -3.93 17.07 1.96
N GLN A 187 -3.33 15.93 1.67
CA GLN A 187 -3.47 15.27 0.36
C GLN A 187 -4.77 14.45 0.33
N VAL A 188 -5.35 14.28 -0.86
CA VAL A 188 -6.60 13.50 -1.06
C VAL A 188 -6.50 12.11 -0.43
N SER A 189 -5.36 11.46 -0.65
CA SER A 189 -5.12 10.09 -0.19
C SER A 189 -4.97 9.99 1.33
N VAL A 190 -4.48 11.04 2.00
CA VAL A 190 -4.38 11.10 3.46
C VAL A 190 -5.76 11.18 4.10
N VAL A 191 -6.64 12.02 3.53
CA VAL A 191 -8.02 12.16 4.00
C VAL A 191 -8.80 10.87 3.78
N VAL A 192 -8.69 10.27 2.59
CA VAL A 192 -9.36 9.00 2.28
C VAL A 192 -8.84 7.87 3.18
N SER A 193 -7.53 7.72 3.34
CA SER A 193 -6.94 6.71 4.22
C SER A 193 -7.44 6.84 5.66
N ARG A 194 -7.59 8.08 6.16
CA ARG A 194 -8.15 8.36 7.49
C ARG A 194 -9.63 8.01 7.56
N ALA A 195 -10.42 8.36 6.55
CA ALA A 195 -11.84 8.05 6.48
C ALA A 195 -12.09 6.53 6.48
N VAL A 196 -11.36 5.79 5.63
CA VAL A 196 -11.44 4.32 5.55
C VAL A 196 -11.05 3.67 6.87
N ARG A 197 -9.89 4.04 7.45
CA ARG A 197 -9.44 3.50 8.74
C ARG A 197 -10.45 3.72 9.85
N THR A 198 -10.96 4.94 9.97
CA THR A 198 -11.92 5.30 11.02
C THR A 198 -13.25 4.57 10.81
N GLY A 199 -13.75 4.53 9.58
CA GLY A 199 -15.00 3.84 9.25
C GLY A 199 -14.92 2.34 9.50
N LEU A 200 -13.83 1.70 9.07
CA LEU A 200 -13.61 0.27 9.22
C LEU A 200 -13.40 -0.11 10.69
N ASN A 201 -12.58 0.65 11.42
CA ASN A 201 -12.37 0.38 12.85
C ASN A 201 -13.68 0.54 13.64
N LYS A 202 -14.46 1.60 13.38
CA LYS A 202 -15.77 1.77 14.00
C LYS A 202 -16.70 0.59 13.69
N THR A 203 -16.78 0.17 12.43
CA THR A 203 -17.64 -0.93 12.00
C THR A 203 -17.24 -2.25 12.65
N ALA A 204 -15.94 -2.54 12.71
CA ALA A 204 -15.42 -3.71 13.43
C ALA A 204 -15.77 -3.65 14.92
N SER A 205 -15.64 -2.48 15.55
CA SER A 205 -16.01 -2.29 16.95
C SER A 205 -17.50 -2.51 17.20
N ASP A 206 -18.36 -1.99 16.31
CA ASP A 206 -19.80 -2.19 16.41
C ASP A 206 -20.16 -3.69 16.28
N CYS A 207 -19.44 -4.44 15.43
CA CYS A 207 -19.56 -5.90 15.36
C CYS A 207 -19.09 -6.61 16.63
N GLN A 208 -18.02 -6.14 17.29
CA GLN A 208 -17.55 -6.71 18.55
C GLN A 208 -18.56 -6.50 19.69
N LEU A 209 -19.24 -5.37 19.72
CA LEU A 209 -20.34 -5.12 20.68
C LEU A 209 -21.53 -6.05 20.42
N GLN A 210 -21.90 -6.26 19.16
CA GLN A 210 -22.94 -7.21 18.78
C GLN A 210 -22.56 -8.65 19.18
N LEU A 211 -21.30 -9.05 18.94
CA LEU A 211 -20.78 -10.35 19.36
C LEU A 211 -20.81 -10.51 20.90
N ALA A 212 -20.38 -9.49 21.64
CA ALA A 212 -20.45 -9.49 23.11
C ALA A 212 -21.89 -9.68 23.60
N ALA A 213 -22.86 -9.00 22.99
CA ALA A 213 -24.28 -9.15 23.30
C ALA A 213 -24.78 -10.58 23.00
N GLU A 214 -24.42 -11.16 21.85
CA GLU A 214 -24.77 -12.53 21.51
C GLU A 214 -24.16 -13.55 22.48
N LEU A 215 -22.96 -13.29 23.01
CA LEU A 215 -22.31 -14.14 24.01
C LEU A 215 -22.76 -13.84 25.46
N GLY A 216 -23.63 -12.85 25.67
CA GLY A 216 -24.07 -12.45 27.01
C GLY A 216 -22.95 -11.85 27.86
N CYS A 217 -21.97 -11.23 27.22
CA CYS A 217 -20.77 -10.66 27.85
C CYS A 217 -20.89 -9.13 27.99
N ASP A 218 -20.80 -8.60 29.21
CA ASP A 218 -20.81 -7.16 29.48
C ASP A 218 -19.40 -6.54 29.47
N LEU A 219 -18.34 -7.33 29.38
CA LEU A 219 -16.97 -6.87 29.53
C LEU A 219 -16.21 -6.95 28.21
N VAL A 220 -15.37 -5.97 27.95
CA VAL A 220 -14.44 -5.96 26.82
C VAL A 220 -13.05 -5.58 27.25
N GLU A 221 -12.06 -6.22 26.65
CA GLU A 221 -10.66 -5.87 26.83
C GLU A 221 -10.16 -5.05 25.63
N VAL A 222 -9.52 -3.92 25.91
CA VAL A 222 -8.91 -3.07 24.86
C VAL A 222 -7.54 -3.61 24.48
N THR A 223 -7.33 -3.78 23.18
CA THR A 223 -6.05 -4.19 22.60
C THR A 223 -4.88 -3.32 23.08
N SER A 224 -3.69 -3.92 23.17
CA SER A 224 -2.46 -3.23 23.55
C SER A 224 -1.44 -3.29 22.42
N HIS A 225 -0.92 -2.14 22.01
CA HIS A 225 0.13 -2.06 20.99
C HIS A 225 1.08 -0.87 21.24
N GLN A 226 2.33 -1.02 20.83
CA GLN A 226 3.27 0.11 20.85
C GLN A 226 2.92 1.17 19.80
N GLY A 227 3.32 2.41 20.08
CA GLY A 227 3.07 3.57 19.22
C GLY A 227 1.62 4.03 19.22
N ALA A 228 0.85 3.71 20.26
CA ALA A 228 -0.41 4.34 20.56
C ALA A 228 -0.20 5.83 20.86
N ARG A 229 -1.18 6.67 20.50
CA ARG A 229 -1.09 8.10 20.85
C ARG A 229 -1.04 8.26 22.38
N PRO A 230 -0.32 9.25 22.93
CA PRO A 230 -0.14 9.38 24.38
C PRO A 230 -1.45 9.42 25.18
N SER A 231 -2.50 10.03 24.63
CA SER A 231 -3.83 10.05 25.27
C SER A 231 -4.55 8.70 25.28
N HIS A 232 -4.20 7.79 24.37
CA HIS A 232 -4.79 6.43 24.26
C HIS A 232 -3.97 5.37 24.98
N ASP A 233 -2.72 5.66 25.30
CA ASP A 233 -1.83 4.77 26.05
C ASP A 233 -2.44 4.30 27.38
N LEU A 234 -3.26 5.17 28.00
CA LEU A 234 -3.92 4.91 29.27
C LEU A 234 -5.00 3.82 29.21
N TRP A 235 -5.46 3.46 28.01
CA TRP A 235 -6.58 2.53 27.84
C TRP A 235 -6.16 1.09 27.54
N GLN A 236 -4.92 0.90 27.08
CA GLN A 236 -4.41 -0.37 26.56
C GLN A 236 -4.38 -1.48 27.60
N GLY A 237 -4.79 -2.69 27.22
CA GLY A 237 -4.73 -3.90 28.07
C GLY A 237 -5.66 -3.85 29.29
N LYS A 238 -6.68 -2.98 29.26
CA LYS A 238 -7.64 -2.82 30.35
C LYS A 238 -8.99 -3.35 29.94
N VAL A 239 -9.70 -3.88 30.94
CA VAL A 239 -11.07 -4.37 30.82
C VAL A 239 -12.04 -3.26 31.22
N TYR A 240 -13.13 -3.14 30.45
CA TYR A 240 -14.18 -2.14 30.63
C TYR A 240 -15.56 -2.78 30.54
N SER A 241 -16.53 -2.21 31.25
CA SER A 241 -17.95 -2.59 31.15
C SER A 241 -18.64 -1.83 30.02
N ILE A 242 -19.33 -2.57 29.16
CA ILE A 242 -20.15 -2.04 28.07
C ILE A 242 -21.34 -1.27 28.66
N SER A 243 -22.08 -1.89 29.60
CA SER A 243 -23.22 -1.27 30.30
C SER A 243 -22.81 -0.10 31.20
N GLY A 244 -21.58 -0.12 31.71
CA GLY A 244 -21.09 0.82 32.71
C GLY A 244 -21.60 0.56 34.13
N THR A 245 -22.28 -0.57 34.37
CA THR A 245 -22.87 -0.90 35.68
C THR A 245 -22.07 -1.94 36.46
N HIS A 246 -21.02 -2.50 35.87
CA HIS A 246 -20.18 -3.51 36.52
C HIS A 246 -19.44 -2.94 37.74
N SER A 247 -19.44 -3.68 38.86
CA SER A 247 -18.88 -3.20 40.14
C SER A 247 -17.36 -3.02 40.12
N LYS A 248 -16.66 -3.89 39.38
CA LYS A 248 -15.18 -3.94 39.30
C LYS A 248 -14.56 -3.14 38.15
N TYR A 249 -15.28 -2.96 37.04
CA TYR A 249 -14.71 -2.42 35.80
C TYR A 249 -15.38 -1.11 35.40
N PRO A 250 -14.61 -0.08 35.02
CA PRO A 250 -15.18 1.20 34.63
C PRO A 250 -15.95 1.11 33.31
N SER A 251 -16.88 2.04 33.09
CA SER A 251 -17.61 2.16 31.82
C SER A 251 -16.67 2.40 30.63
N LEU A 252 -16.86 1.62 29.56
CA LEU A 252 -16.17 1.78 28.27
C LEU A 252 -16.35 3.20 27.72
N HIS A 253 -17.59 3.68 27.71
CA HIS A 253 -17.94 5.00 27.20
C HIS A 253 -17.30 6.13 28.02
N ALA A 254 -17.47 6.11 29.34
CA ALA A 254 -16.98 7.20 30.19
C ALA A 254 -15.44 7.23 30.29
N ALA A 255 -14.79 6.06 30.41
CA ALA A 255 -13.35 5.98 30.64
C ALA A 255 -12.52 6.20 29.36
N THR A 256 -13.04 5.77 28.20
CA THR A 256 -12.28 5.79 26.93
C THR A 256 -12.83 6.79 25.91
N ARG A 257 -13.91 7.50 26.27
CA ARG A 257 -14.64 8.39 25.37
C ARG A 257 -15.10 7.68 24.09
N TYR A 258 -15.38 6.38 24.18
CA TYR A 258 -15.90 5.62 23.05
C TYR A 258 -17.17 6.30 22.49
N GLY A 259 -17.28 6.34 21.16
CA GLY A 259 -18.32 7.09 20.44
C GLY A 259 -17.94 8.53 20.06
N TYR A 260 -16.88 9.10 20.65
CA TYR A 260 -16.37 10.43 20.27
C TYR A 260 -15.24 10.35 19.25
N GLY A 261 -15.05 11.42 18.47
CA GLY A 261 -14.02 11.49 17.43
C GLY A 261 -12.59 11.26 17.95
N ASP A 262 -12.26 11.78 19.13
CA ASP A 262 -10.98 11.56 19.81
C ASP A 262 -11.03 10.46 20.88
N GLY A 263 -12.08 9.64 20.85
CA GLY A 263 -12.24 8.45 21.69
C GLY A 263 -11.56 7.20 21.16
N LEU A 264 -11.75 6.11 21.89
CA LEU A 264 -11.40 4.75 21.47
C LEU A 264 -12.11 4.41 20.14
N CYS A 265 -11.39 3.74 19.24
CA CYS A 265 -11.84 3.40 17.88
C CYS A 265 -12.24 4.63 17.02
N GLY A 266 -11.93 5.84 17.49
CA GLY A 266 -12.17 7.10 16.80
C GLY A 266 -11.11 7.43 15.74
N TRP A 267 -10.95 8.73 15.46
CA TRP A 267 -10.08 9.26 14.41
C TRP A 267 -8.67 8.69 14.48
N ASN A 268 -8.30 7.98 13.40
CA ASN A 268 -6.97 7.40 13.20
C ASN A 268 -6.49 6.48 14.33
N CYS A 269 -7.41 6.03 15.20
CA CYS A 269 -7.13 5.07 16.27
C CYS A 269 -6.95 3.68 15.66
N ARG A 270 -6.01 2.91 16.21
CA ARG A 270 -5.72 1.52 15.81
C ARG A 270 -6.11 0.52 16.88
N HIS A 271 -6.62 0.98 18.02
CA HIS A 271 -7.18 0.11 19.03
C HIS A 271 -8.49 -0.48 18.52
N SER A 272 -8.66 -1.76 18.83
CA SER A 272 -9.93 -2.46 18.90
C SER A 272 -10.12 -2.97 20.33
N PHE A 273 -11.26 -3.61 20.57
CA PHE A 273 -11.54 -4.38 21.78
C PHE A 273 -12.25 -5.68 21.42
N PHE A 274 -12.35 -6.60 22.38
CA PHE A 274 -12.96 -7.92 22.21
C PHE A 274 -13.61 -8.38 23.53
N PRO A 275 -14.65 -9.24 23.48
CA PRO A 275 -15.30 -9.79 24.68
C PRO A 275 -14.31 -10.42 25.68
N PHE A 276 -14.52 -10.13 26.97
CA PHE A 276 -13.69 -10.61 28.08
C PHE A 276 -14.53 -11.35 29.12
N PHE A 277 -14.16 -12.57 29.50
CA PHE A 277 -14.90 -13.38 30.48
C PHE A 277 -14.04 -13.58 31.74
N GLU A 278 -14.45 -13.09 32.91
CA GLU A 278 -13.60 -13.10 34.11
C GLU A 278 -13.12 -14.50 34.52
N ASP A 279 -13.93 -15.54 34.31
CA ASP A 279 -13.62 -16.91 34.74
C ASP A 279 -12.80 -17.70 33.71
N ILE A 280 -12.53 -17.12 32.53
CA ILE A 280 -11.95 -17.84 31.37
C ILE A 280 -10.80 -17.06 30.75
N SER A 281 -10.95 -15.74 30.63
CA SER A 281 -10.00 -14.83 30.01
C SER A 281 -8.93 -14.40 31.01
N GLU A 282 -7.67 -14.53 30.61
CA GLU A 282 -6.55 -13.87 31.28
C GLU A 282 -6.33 -12.50 30.60
N PRO A 283 -6.27 -11.38 31.36
CA PRO A 283 -6.01 -10.06 30.77
C PRO A 283 -4.67 -10.04 30.03
N ASN A 284 -4.62 -9.43 28.84
CA ASN A 284 -3.32 -9.24 28.17
C ASN A 284 -2.52 -8.17 28.90
N GLU A 285 -1.58 -8.64 29.72
CA GLU A 285 -0.61 -7.76 30.34
C GLU A 285 0.22 -7.03 29.29
N ARG A 286 0.37 -5.72 29.50
CA ARG A 286 1.16 -4.87 28.63
C ARG A 286 2.64 -5.25 28.76
N THR A 287 3.25 -5.63 27.64
CA THR A 287 4.66 -6.07 27.57
C THR A 287 5.66 -4.92 27.36
N PHE A 288 5.23 -3.67 27.49
CA PHE A 288 6.03 -2.47 27.26
C PHE A 288 5.67 -1.32 28.19
N THR A 289 6.62 -0.44 28.46
CA THR A 289 6.46 0.77 29.26
C THR A 289 5.81 1.91 28.46
N LYS A 290 5.40 2.97 29.17
CA LYS A 290 4.92 4.22 28.55
C LYS A 290 5.99 4.92 27.72
N SER A 291 7.24 4.87 28.19
CA SER A 291 8.39 5.47 27.51
C SER A 291 8.64 4.79 26.15
N GLU A 292 8.62 3.45 26.12
CA GLU A 292 8.74 2.69 24.87
C GLU A 292 7.60 2.97 23.90
N ASN A 293 6.36 3.07 24.40
CA ASN A 293 5.22 3.45 23.55
C ASN A 293 5.41 4.84 22.91
N LEU A 294 5.84 5.82 23.71
CA LEU A 294 6.09 7.18 23.23
C LEU A 294 7.21 7.22 22.18
N ALA A 295 8.31 6.51 22.42
CA ALA A 295 9.42 6.43 21.47
C ALA A 295 8.95 5.87 20.11
N VAL A 296 8.14 4.81 20.10
CA VAL A 296 7.59 4.24 18.86
C VAL A 296 6.58 5.18 18.21
N TYR A 297 5.77 5.88 19.00
CA TYR A 297 4.84 6.88 18.47
C TYR A 297 5.60 7.99 17.73
N GLU A 298 6.62 8.57 18.36
CA GLU A 298 7.45 9.63 17.76
C GLU A 298 8.20 9.15 16.51
N TYR A 299 8.76 7.94 16.55
CA TYR A 299 9.40 7.32 15.39
C TYR A 299 8.42 7.19 14.22
N ARG A 300 7.19 6.70 14.47
CA ARG A 300 6.16 6.57 13.43
C ARG A 300 5.75 7.92 12.85
N GLN A 301 5.65 8.97 13.67
CA GLN A 301 5.37 10.33 13.19
C GLN A 301 6.49 10.83 12.28
N LYS A 302 7.76 10.68 12.69
CA LYS A 302 8.92 11.04 11.87
C LYS A 302 8.96 10.27 10.56
N LYS A 303 8.77 8.95 10.61
CA LYS A 303 8.73 8.08 9.43
C LYS A 303 7.63 8.52 8.47
N LYS A 304 6.41 8.77 8.95
CA LYS A 304 5.29 9.20 8.09
C LYS A 304 5.55 10.56 7.43
N ALA A 305 6.17 11.49 8.15
CA ALA A 305 6.57 12.78 7.59
C ALA A 305 7.55 12.59 6.42
N ILE A 306 8.58 11.74 6.58
CA ILE A 306 9.53 11.43 5.51
C ILE A 306 8.86 10.71 4.34
N GLU A 307 7.99 9.74 4.59
CA GLU A 307 7.25 9.05 3.52
C GLU A 307 6.37 10.01 2.71
N ASN A 308 5.71 10.96 3.38
CA ASN A 308 4.91 11.98 2.69
C ASN A 308 5.78 12.90 1.85
N GLU A 309 6.99 13.24 2.33
CA GLU A 309 7.97 14.00 1.55
C GLU A 309 8.45 13.24 0.30
N ILE A 310 8.66 11.92 0.41
CA ILE A 310 8.97 11.05 -0.73
C ILE A 310 7.82 11.09 -1.74
N ARG A 311 6.58 10.85 -1.31
CA ARG A 311 5.39 10.86 -2.19
C ARG A 311 5.26 12.20 -2.92
N LYS A 312 5.37 13.30 -2.19
CA LYS A 312 5.34 14.66 -2.74
C LYS A 312 6.42 14.90 -3.81
N ASN A 313 7.67 14.50 -3.55
CA ASN A 313 8.75 14.67 -4.52
C ASN A 313 8.63 13.75 -5.74
N MET A 314 8.08 12.53 -5.56
CA MET A 314 7.78 11.60 -6.65
C MET A 314 6.70 12.16 -7.57
N LEU A 315 5.60 12.67 -7.00
CA LEU A 315 4.53 13.32 -7.74
C LEU A 315 5.06 14.54 -8.52
N SER A 316 5.81 15.41 -7.85
CA SER A 316 6.44 16.57 -8.50
C SER A 316 7.38 16.18 -9.66
N MET A 317 8.10 15.07 -9.52
CA MET A 317 8.94 14.55 -10.60
C MET A 317 8.12 14.09 -11.81
N LYS A 318 6.96 13.43 -11.59
CA LYS A 318 6.06 12.99 -12.66
C LYS A 318 5.42 14.17 -13.39
N ILE A 319 4.96 15.18 -12.65
CA ILE A 319 4.41 16.43 -13.19
C ILE A 319 5.44 17.14 -14.08
N LYS A 320 6.64 17.42 -13.54
CA LYS A 320 7.73 18.07 -14.30
C LYS A 320 8.11 17.28 -15.55
N LYS A 321 8.20 15.95 -15.45
CA LYS A 321 8.49 15.08 -16.60
C LYS A 321 7.42 15.20 -17.69
N ALA A 322 6.14 15.20 -17.31
CA ALA A 322 5.03 15.34 -18.26
C ALA A 322 5.01 16.71 -18.95
N ALA A 323 5.47 17.75 -18.25
CA ALA A 323 5.64 19.09 -18.79
C ALA A 323 6.97 19.33 -19.53
N GLY A 324 7.82 18.30 -19.72
CA GLY A 324 9.12 18.46 -20.39
C GLY A 324 10.14 19.31 -19.61
N MET A 325 9.93 19.53 -18.31
CA MET A 325 10.78 20.36 -17.45
C MET A 325 11.93 19.56 -16.83
N ASP A 326 13.01 20.24 -16.42
CA ASP A 326 14.06 19.58 -15.62
C ASP A 326 13.54 19.16 -14.23
N TYR A 327 13.93 17.95 -13.85
CA TYR A 327 13.58 17.29 -12.58
C TYR A 327 14.81 16.68 -11.89
N SER A 328 16.01 17.12 -12.27
CA SER A 328 17.26 16.65 -11.68
C SER A 328 17.34 16.94 -10.18
N ASP A 329 16.80 18.06 -9.73
CA ASP A 329 16.75 18.40 -8.31
C ASP A 329 15.78 17.51 -7.51
N ASN A 330 14.65 17.11 -8.09
CA ASN A 330 13.75 16.12 -7.48
C ASN A 330 14.47 14.78 -7.27
N LYS A 331 15.25 14.33 -8.27
CA LYS A 331 16.08 13.11 -8.14
C LYS A 331 17.11 13.23 -7.02
N LYS A 332 17.82 14.36 -6.92
CA LYS A 332 18.79 14.62 -5.84
C LYS A 332 18.11 14.63 -4.47
N LYS A 333 16.99 15.34 -4.33
CA LYS A 333 16.19 15.38 -3.08
C LYS A 333 15.70 13.99 -2.70
N LEU A 334 15.10 13.23 -3.62
CA LEU A 334 14.65 11.87 -3.37
C LEU A 334 15.78 10.96 -2.89
N LYS A 335 16.99 11.09 -3.45
CA LYS A 335 18.16 10.34 -2.97
C LYS A 335 18.49 10.69 -1.52
N SER A 336 18.45 11.98 -1.16
CA SER A 336 18.68 12.45 0.21
C SER A 336 17.60 11.94 1.18
N ILE A 337 16.33 12.13 0.85
CA ILE A 337 15.18 11.73 1.69
C ILE A 337 15.16 10.20 1.90
N ARG A 338 15.47 9.42 0.85
CA ARG A 338 15.61 7.96 0.93
C ARG A 338 16.81 7.53 1.80
N LYS A 339 17.84 8.36 1.92
CA LYS A 339 18.92 8.12 2.88
C LYS A 339 18.42 8.39 4.30
N SER A 340 17.72 9.50 4.53
CA SER A 340 17.16 9.85 5.84
C SER A 340 16.18 8.80 6.38
N ILE A 341 15.29 8.23 5.54
CA ILE A 341 14.39 7.15 5.99
C ILE A 341 15.16 5.88 6.35
N LYS A 342 16.26 5.59 5.65
CA LYS A 342 17.13 4.44 5.94
C LYS A 342 17.86 4.62 7.27
N GLU A 343 18.47 5.79 7.49
CA GLU A 343 19.13 6.17 8.74
C GLU A 343 18.16 6.16 9.92
N LEU A 344 16.92 6.64 9.72
CA LEU A 344 15.86 6.57 10.73
C LEU A 344 15.50 5.12 11.09
N GLY A 345 15.43 4.24 10.08
CA GLY A 345 15.20 2.81 10.30
C GLY A 345 16.37 2.10 11.00
N GLU A 346 17.62 2.48 10.73
CA GLU A 346 18.79 1.95 11.42
C GLU A 346 18.78 2.34 12.92
N LYS A 347 18.48 3.60 13.24
CA LYS A 347 18.31 4.06 14.64
C LYS A 347 17.17 3.37 15.38
N ALA A 348 16.12 2.97 14.67
CA ALA A 348 15.00 2.26 15.27
C ALA A 348 15.41 0.86 15.76
N LYS A 349 16.28 0.16 15.02
CA LYS A 349 16.79 -1.17 15.41
C LYS A 349 17.52 -1.14 16.77
N GLU A 350 18.24 -0.07 17.07
CA GLU A 350 19.02 0.09 18.30
C GLU A 350 18.14 0.24 19.56
N LEU A 351 16.87 0.63 19.42
CA LEU A 351 15.95 0.82 20.55
C LEU A 351 15.46 -0.50 21.19
N LYS A 352 16.09 -1.66 20.88
CA LYS A 352 15.59 -3.01 21.23
C LYS A 352 14.10 -3.16 20.92
N SER A 353 13.65 -2.47 19.87
CA SER A 353 12.33 -2.65 19.31
C SER A 353 12.27 -3.94 18.47
N GLU A 354 13.16 -4.91 18.73
CA GLU A 354 13.38 -6.09 17.89
C GLU A 354 12.18 -7.06 17.92
N ASN A 355 11.32 -6.96 18.94
CA ASN A 355 9.98 -7.61 18.92
C ASN A 355 8.90 -6.78 18.23
N TYR A 356 9.21 -5.56 17.80
CA TYR A 356 8.26 -4.57 17.29
C TYR A 356 8.49 -4.22 15.81
N ASP A 357 9.61 -4.68 15.25
CA ASP A 357 10.00 -4.50 13.85
C ASP A 357 9.95 -5.80 13.03
N HIS A 358 9.42 -6.89 13.58
CA HIS A 358 9.31 -8.15 12.84
C HIS A 358 8.25 -8.15 11.71
N PHE A 359 7.65 -6.99 11.41
CA PHE A 359 6.80 -6.79 10.23
C PHE A 359 7.20 -5.64 9.28
N TYR A 360 8.01 -4.65 9.69
CA TYR A 360 8.22 -3.42 8.89
C TYR A 360 9.68 -2.99 8.63
N LEU A 361 10.53 -3.94 8.26
CA LEU A 361 11.58 -3.70 7.25
C LEU A 361 11.21 -4.22 5.86
N ASN A 362 9.90 -4.40 5.66
CA ASN A 362 9.29 -4.69 4.40
C ASN A 362 8.57 -3.43 3.91
N ILE A 363 9.26 -2.65 3.07
CA ILE A 363 8.54 -2.00 1.97
C ILE A 363 8.08 -3.14 1.06
N GLN A 364 7.16 -4.04 1.43
CA GLN A 364 6.53 -4.93 0.47
C GLN A 364 5.34 -4.15 -0.05
N PHE A 365 5.44 -3.50 -1.22
CA PHE A 365 4.75 -4.03 -2.40
C PHE A 365 3.75 -5.13 -2.02
N PHE A 366 2.53 -4.67 -1.73
CA PHE A 366 1.26 -5.35 -1.94
C PHE A 366 1.21 -6.84 -1.72
N GLY A 367 0.42 -7.22 -0.71
CA GLY A 367 0.04 -8.59 -0.40
C GLY A 367 -0.20 -9.42 -1.65
N THR A 368 0.61 -10.46 -1.84
CA THR A 368 0.52 -11.35 -2.99
C THR A 368 -0.83 -12.06 -2.99
N LYS A 369 -1.77 -11.57 -3.80
CA LYS A 369 -2.84 -12.44 -4.29
C LYS A 369 -2.17 -13.50 -5.16
N LYS A 370 -2.27 -14.79 -4.79
CA LYS A 370 -1.83 -15.89 -5.65
C LYS A 370 -2.72 -15.93 -6.89
N ILE A 371 -2.43 -15.10 -7.88
CA ILE A 371 -3.00 -15.24 -9.21
C ILE A 371 -2.30 -16.47 -9.80
N LYS A 372 -3.04 -17.56 -10.05
CA LYS A 372 -2.54 -18.67 -10.84
C LYS A 372 -2.59 -18.22 -12.31
N PRO A 373 -1.46 -17.91 -12.96
CA PRO A 373 -1.49 -17.42 -14.33
C PRO A 373 -2.00 -18.51 -15.26
N ASN A 374 -2.61 -18.12 -16.38
CA ASN A 374 -2.88 -19.08 -17.44
C ASN A 374 -1.54 -19.57 -18.00
N LYS A 375 -1.37 -20.89 -18.13
CA LYS A 375 -0.10 -21.53 -18.51
C LYS A 375 0.48 -20.99 -19.82
N ASN A 376 -0.38 -20.54 -20.73
CA ASN A 376 0.01 -20.06 -22.06
C ASN A 376 0.22 -18.55 -22.14
N GLN A 377 0.02 -17.80 -21.06
CA GLN A 377 0.29 -16.36 -21.06
C GLN A 377 1.78 -16.10 -21.26
N THR A 378 2.10 -15.15 -22.13
CA THR A 378 3.48 -14.75 -22.41
C THR A 378 4.02 -13.88 -21.27
N MET A 379 5.35 -13.83 -21.13
CA MET A 379 6.05 -12.91 -20.24
C MET A 379 5.57 -11.46 -20.41
N PHE A 380 5.36 -11.04 -21.66
CA PHE A 380 4.87 -9.71 -21.98
C PHE A 380 3.43 -9.47 -21.52
N GLU A 381 2.54 -10.43 -21.77
CA GLU A 381 1.16 -10.37 -21.29
C GLU A 381 1.09 -10.39 -19.76
N LEU A 382 1.93 -11.19 -19.10
CA LEU A 382 1.99 -11.27 -17.63
C LEU A 382 2.52 -9.98 -17.01
N ALA A 383 3.51 -9.35 -17.66
CA ALA A 383 4.05 -8.07 -17.23
C ALA A 383 3.02 -6.93 -17.39
N ASN A 384 2.13 -7.02 -18.39
CA ASN A 384 1.17 -5.97 -18.73
C ASN A 384 -0.25 -6.16 -18.13
N ASN A 385 -0.64 -7.36 -17.68
CA ASN A 385 -2.03 -7.65 -17.30
C ASN A 385 -2.43 -7.55 -15.81
N ASN A 386 -1.60 -7.10 -14.86
CA ASN A 386 -2.09 -6.82 -13.48
C ASN A 386 -1.15 -5.95 -12.62
N PHE A 387 -1.76 -5.02 -11.89
CA PHE A 387 -1.12 -4.11 -10.94
C PHE A 387 -0.48 -4.83 -9.73
N GLU A 388 0.66 -4.28 -9.27
CA GLU A 388 1.23 -4.35 -7.92
C GLU A 388 1.81 -5.64 -7.29
N HIS A 389 1.73 -6.83 -7.91
CA HIS A 389 2.12 -8.07 -7.20
C HIS A 389 3.27 -8.90 -7.83
N SER A 390 3.73 -9.94 -7.11
CA SER A 390 4.66 -10.97 -7.60
C SER A 390 3.92 -12.24 -8.03
N ILE A 391 4.39 -12.89 -9.10
CA ILE A 391 3.88 -14.16 -9.61
C ILE A 391 4.60 -15.33 -8.91
N SER A 392 3.85 -16.30 -8.39
CA SER A 392 4.40 -17.56 -7.89
C SER A 392 4.68 -18.48 -9.07
N LEU A 393 5.91 -18.99 -9.17
CA LEU A 393 6.34 -19.98 -10.16
C LEU A 393 6.15 -21.41 -9.66
N GLY A 394 5.80 -21.60 -8.38
CA GLY A 394 5.62 -22.89 -7.74
C GLY A 394 6.77 -23.26 -6.80
N GLU A 395 6.79 -24.52 -6.37
CA GLU A 395 7.84 -25.08 -5.51
C GLU A 395 8.93 -25.72 -6.34
N MET A 396 10.17 -25.37 -6.06
CA MET A 396 11.34 -25.95 -6.69
C MET A 396 11.59 -27.37 -6.18
N ASN A 397 11.97 -28.26 -7.09
CA ASN A 397 12.32 -29.64 -6.77
C ASN A 397 13.61 -29.75 -5.94
N ASP A 398 13.72 -30.86 -5.19
CA ASP A 398 14.90 -31.16 -4.37
C ASP A 398 16.08 -31.59 -5.26
N TYR A 399 16.87 -30.63 -5.72
CA TYR A 399 18.18 -30.89 -6.30
C TYR A 399 19.19 -30.97 -5.15
N GLY A 400 19.73 -32.16 -4.86
CA GLY A 400 20.43 -32.51 -3.61
C GLY A 400 21.50 -31.54 -3.09
N VAL A 401 22.13 -30.72 -3.94
CA VAL A 401 23.15 -29.71 -3.55
C VAL A 401 22.53 -28.40 -3.04
N ILE A 402 21.27 -28.16 -3.36
CA ILE A 402 20.50 -26.96 -3.01
C ILE A 402 19.58 -27.21 -1.81
N LYS A 403 19.14 -28.46 -1.62
CA LYS A 403 18.20 -28.89 -0.56
C LYS A 403 18.56 -28.36 0.84
N ASN A 404 19.83 -28.48 1.25
CA ASN A 404 20.26 -28.09 2.59
C ASN A 404 20.48 -26.57 2.77
N LYS A 405 20.23 -25.77 1.71
CA LYS A 405 20.41 -24.31 1.71
C LYS A 405 19.09 -23.54 1.55
N LEU A 406 17.98 -24.24 1.37
CA LEU A 406 16.67 -23.63 1.12
C LEU A 406 15.96 -23.32 2.44
N PHE A 407 15.64 -22.04 2.66
CA PHE A 407 14.66 -21.65 3.67
C PHE A 407 13.23 -22.06 3.27
N THR A 408 12.95 -22.02 1.97
CA THR A 408 11.63 -22.25 1.35
C THR A 408 11.84 -22.89 -0.02
N LYS A 409 10.88 -23.66 -0.50
CA LYS A 409 10.89 -24.20 -1.87
C LYS A 409 10.18 -23.28 -2.86
N GLU A 410 9.35 -22.36 -2.37
CA GLU A 410 8.56 -21.48 -3.24
C GLU A 410 9.46 -20.46 -3.96
N VAL A 411 9.30 -20.35 -5.27
CA VAL A 411 9.97 -19.36 -6.13
C VAL A 411 8.95 -18.38 -6.68
N ILE A 412 9.29 -17.10 -6.65
CA ILE A 412 8.46 -16.01 -7.20
C ILE A 412 9.26 -15.15 -8.18
N VAL A 413 8.55 -14.42 -9.03
CA VAL A 413 9.09 -13.34 -9.86
C VAL A 413 8.21 -12.09 -9.72
N THR A 414 8.80 -10.91 -9.56
CA THR A 414 8.05 -9.66 -9.40
C THR A 414 7.74 -9.03 -10.77
N ASN A 415 6.66 -8.27 -10.88
CA ASN A 415 6.32 -7.55 -12.12
C ASN A 415 7.42 -6.58 -12.55
N GLU A 416 7.95 -5.77 -11.61
CA GLU A 416 9.12 -4.91 -11.86
C GLU A 416 10.29 -5.70 -12.45
N ARG A 417 10.51 -6.93 -11.94
CA ARG A 417 11.59 -7.75 -12.42
C ARG A 417 11.32 -8.34 -13.80
N MET A 418 10.08 -8.75 -14.10
CA MET A 418 9.72 -9.20 -15.44
C MET A 418 9.88 -8.08 -16.48
N LEU A 419 9.43 -6.86 -16.15
CA LEU A 419 9.64 -5.68 -17.00
C LEU A 419 11.13 -5.40 -17.22
N HIS A 420 11.94 -5.44 -16.16
CA HIS A 420 13.40 -5.30 -16.26
C HIS A 420 14.03 -6.41 -17.11
N ILE A 421 13.55 -7.66 -17.02
CA ILE A 421 14.03 -8.76 -17.86
C ILE A 421 13.69 -8.47 -19.31
N LEU A 422 12.46 -8.07 -19.62
CA LEU A 422 12.02 -7.78 -21.00
C LEU A 422 12.73 -6.57 -21.61
N ASP A 423 13.05 -5.55 -20.81
CA ASP A 423 13.81 -4.38 -21.26
C ASP A 423 15.25 -4.74 -21.68
N HIS A 424 15.89 -5.67 -20.95
CA HIS A 424 17.25 -6.12 -21.25
C HIS A 424 17.32 -7.33 -22.19
N HIS A 425 16.24 -8.10 -22.28
CA HIS A 425 16.12 -9.33 -23.07
C HIS A 425 14.80 -9.36 -23.84
N PRO A 426 14.61 -8.45 -24.82
CA PRO A 426 13.38 -8.37 -25.61
C PRO A 426 13.08 -9.66 -26.39
N GLU A 427 14.08 -10.49 -26.67
CA GLU A 427 13.90 -11.81 -27.28
C GLU A 427 13.03 -12.77 -26.46
N LEU A 428 12.79 -12.47 -25.18
CA LEU A 428 11.99 -13.29 -24.27
C LEU A 428 10.51 -12.92 -24.26
N GLU A 429 10.08 -11.93 -25.04
CA GLU A 429 8.70 -11.44 -25.06
C GLU A 429 7.65 -12.55 -25.25
N LYS A 430 7.98 -13.54 -26.10
CA LYS A 430 7.10 -14.66 -26.46
C LYS A 430 7.23 -15.89 -25.53
N ILE A 431 8.15 -15.88 -24.57
CA ILE A 431 8.34 -16.99 -23.64
C ILE A 431 7.15 -17.03 -22.68
N THR A 432 6.57 -18.21 -22.46
CA THR A 432 5.36 -18.36 -21.64
C THR A 432 5.69 -18.59 -20.17
N TYR A 433 4.69 -18.40 -19.31
CA TYR A 433 4.77 -18.82 -17.90
C TYR A 433 5.19 -20.29 -17.76
N ASN A 434 4.62 -21.17 -18.60
CA ASN A 434 4.92 -22.60 -18.55
C ASN A 434 6.39 -22.89 -18.90
N ASP A 435 6.97 -22.16 -19.84
CA ASP A 435 8.38 -22.31 -20.21
C ASP A 435 9.29 -21.99 -19.03
N ILE A 436 9.02 -20.89 -18.32
CA ILE A 436 9.78 -20.47 -17.14
C ILE A 436 9.61 -21.48 -16.01
N LYS A 437 8.38 -21.93 -15.78
CA LYS A 437 8.09 -22.95 -14.76
C LYS A 437 8.80 -24.28 -15.07
N ASN A 438 8.82 -24.69 -16.34
CA ASN A 438 9.48 -25.92 -16.77
C ASN A 438 11.00 -25.92 -16.56
N ILE A 439 11.63 -24.74 -16.51
CA ILE A 439 13.05 -24.58 -16.14
C ILE A 439 13.27 -24.91 -14.66
N LEU A 440 12.36 -24.49 -13.79
CA LEU A 440 12.43 -24.76 -12.35
C LEU A 440 12.06 -26.20 -12.00
N ASP A 441 11.04 -26.75 -12.66
CA ASP A 441 10.54 -28.10 -12.38
C ASP A 441 11.49 -29.17 -12.94
N LEU A 442 12.06 -28.96 -14.12
CA LEU A 442 12.85 -29.97 -14.84
C LEU A 442 14.02 -29.36 -15.63
N PRO A 443 15.01 -28.73 -14.99
CA PRO A 443 16.17 -28.15 -15.66
C PRO A 443 17.01 -29.25 -16.33
N ASN A 444 17.66 -28.90 -17.44
CA ASN A 444 18.72 -29.72 -18.04
C ASN A 444 20.01 -29.62 -17.22
N ALA A 445 20.33 -28.43 -16.69
CA ALA A 445 21.44 -28.24 -15.78
C ALA A 445 21.18 -27.13 -14.75
N ILE A 446 21.93 -27.15 -13.65
CA ILE A 446 21.98 -26.06 -12.67
C ILE A 446 23.44 -25.68 -12.47
N LEU A 447 23.74 -24.39 -12.61
CA LEU A 447 25.07 -23.81 -12.45
C LEU A 447 25.14 -22.92 -11.22
N LYS A 448 26.33 -22.79 -10.63
CA LYS A 448 26.64 -21.78 -9.61
C LYS A 448 26.78 -20.40 -10.25
N ASP A 449 26.16 -19.39 -9.66
CA ASP A 449 26.42 -18.00 -10.06
C ASP A 449 27.81 -17.57 -9.54
N LYS A 450 28.67 -17.12 -10.46
CA LYS A 450 30.01 -16.58 -10.16
C LYS A 450 29.93 -15.26 -9.38
N MET A 451 28.91 -14.46 -9.63
CA MET A 451 28.75 -13.12 -9.07
C MET A 451 28.10 -13.14 -7.69
N ASN A 452 27.33 -14.18 -7.37
CA ASN A 452 26.61 -14.25 -6.11
C ASN A 452 26.50 -15.69 -5.58
N LYS A 453 27.13 -15.93 -4.42
CA LYS A 453 27.14 -17.25 -3.76
C LYS A 453 25.74 -17.78 -3.38
N LYS A 454 24.73 -16.92 -3.31
CA LYS A 454 23.33 -17.27 -2.99
C LYS A 454 22.44 -17.38 -4.23
N SER A 455 23.00 -17.33 -5.43
CA SER A 455 22.23 -17.39 -6.67
C SER A 455 22.66 -18.59 -7.52
N PHE A 456 21.69 -19.19 -8.21
CA PHE A 456 21.88 -20.38 -9.03
C PHE A 456 21.20 -20.18 -10.38
N ILE A 457 21.80 -20.72 -11.43
CA ILE A 457 21.31 -20.58 -12.80
C ILE A 457 20.73 -21.91 -13.23
N PHE A 458 19.42 -21.97 -13.38
CA PHE A 458 18.68 -23.12 -13.89
C PHE A 458 18.62 -23.01 -15.40
N THR A 459 19.00 -24.04 -16.13
CA THR A 459 19.02 -24.00 -17.59
C THR A 459 18.13 -25.07 -18.21
N LYS A 460 17.48 -24.75 -19.33
CA LYS A 460 16.66 -25.66 -20.11
C LYS A 460 16.92 -25.44 -21.59
N GLU A 461 17.19 -26.49 -22.36
CA GLU A 461 17.26 -26.41 -23.81
C GLU A 461 15.88 -26.05 -24.40
N ILE A 462 15.85 -25.04 -25.27
CA ILE A 462 14.63 -24.58 -25.97
C ILE A 462 14.70 -24.91 -27.47
N ASP A 463 15.89 -24.99 -28.04
CA ASP A 463 16.14 -25.47 -29.39
C ASP A 463 17.51 -26.16 -29.45
N LYS A 464 17.93 -26.66 -30.62
CA LYS A 464 19.19 -27.42 -30.79
C LYS A 464 20.43 -26.61 -30.39
N ASN A 465 20.36 -25.28 -30.43
CA ASN A 465 21.50 -24.40 -30.25
C ASN A 465 21.38 -23.50 -29.01
N HIS A 466 20.18 -23.35 -28.44
CA HIS A 466 19.94 -22.43 -27.36
C HIS A 466 19.21 -23.05 -26.17
N SER A 467 19.58 -22.53 -25.00
CA SER A 467 18.95 -22.79 -23.73
C SER A 467 18.43 -21.48 -23.13
N LEU A 468 17.39 -21.56 -22.31
CA LEU A 468 17.02 -20.49 -21.39
C LEU A 468 17.78 -20.67 -20.08
N GLY A 469 18.36 -19.59 -19.57
CA GLY A 469 18.94 -19.49 -18.23
C GLY A 469 18.02 -18.68 -17.33
N LEU A 470 17.64 -19.25 -16.18
CA LEU A 470 16.86 -18.60 -15.15
C LEU A 470 17.70 -18.46 -13.88
N VAL A 471 18.01 -17.23 -13.49
CA VAL A 471 18.83 -16.95 -12.31
C VAL A 471 17.92 -16.79 -11.10
N VAL A 472 18.03 -17.70 -10.14
CA VAL A 472 17.23 -17.73 -8.92
C VAL A 472 18.11 -17.40 -7.73
N ARG A 473 17.72 -16.38 -6.96
CA ARG A 473 18.30 -16.10 -5.65
C ARG A 473 17.62 -16.98 -4.60
N ILE A 474 18.42 -17.72 -3.85
CA ILE A 474 17.96 -18.53 -2.73
C ILE A 474 18.03 -17.74 -1.44
N LEU A 475 16.97 -17.83 -0.66
CA LEU A 475 16.87 -17.20 0.66
C LEU A 475 17.59 -18.06 1.72
N ASP A 476 18.41 -17.42 2.55
CA ASP A 476 19.01 -18.04 3.74
C ASP A 476 18.45 -17.45 5.05
N ASN A 477 18.73 -18.12 6.18
CA ASN A 477 18.28 -17.73 7.52
C ASN A 477 18.72 -16.32 7.96
N SER A 478 19.65 -15.68 7.26
CA SER A 478 20.19 -14.35 7.60
C SER A 478 19.58 -13.21 6.75
N SER A 479 18.72 -13.53 5.79
CA SER A 479 18.27 -12.60 4.76
C SER A 479 16.93 -11.93 5.12
N GLN A 480 16.96 -10.65 5.49
CA GLN A 480 15.77 -9.79 5.62
C GLN A 480 15.25 -9.40 4.23
N PHE A 481 14.07 -9.87 3.80
CA PHE A 481 13.49 -9.41 2.53
C PHE A 481 11.97 -9.23 2.46
N LYS A 482 11.67 -8.26 1.58
CA LYS A 482 10.45 -7.99 0.80
C LYS A 482 9.80 -9.31 0.29
N TYR A 483 8.58 -9.37 -0.21
CA TYR A 483 7.88 -10.56 -0.75
C TYR A 483 7.64 -11.81 0.12
N GLY A 484 7.82 -11.72 1.44
CA GLY A 484 7.68 -12.87 2.35
C GLY A 484 8.85 -13.84 2.16
N LYS A 485 9.01 -14.80 3.06
CA LYS A 485 10.12 -15.74 3.08
C LYS A 485 10.12 -16.69 1.84
N LYS A 486 10.45 -16.19 0.63
CA LYS A 486 10.40 -16.89 -0.67
C LYS A 486 11.69 -16.67 -1.49
N ASN A 487 12.01 -17.60 -2.41
CA ASN A 487 13.10 -17.44 -3.36
C ASN A 487 12.67 -16.54 -4.53
N THR A 488 13.59 -15.78 -5.14
CA THR A 488 13.23 -14.78 -6.16
C THR A 488 14.04 -14.93 -7.44
N VAL A 489 13.37 -14.84 -8.59
CA VAL A 489 14.05 -14.72 -9.90
C VAL A 489 14.74 -13.35 -10.00
N ILE A 490 16.02 -13.35 -10.38
CA ILE A 490 16.84 -12.16 -10.59
C ILE A 490 16.86 -11.75 -12.07
N THR A 491 16.97 -12.72 -12.97
CA THR A 491 16.94 -12.46 -14.42
C THR A 491 16.64 -13.76 -15.16
N CYS A 492 16.24 -13.62 -16.43
CA CYS A 492 16.14 -14.71 -17.39
C CYS A 492 16.78 -14.25 -18.70
N PHE A 493 17.47 -15.15 -19.40
CA PHE A 493 18.16 -14.84 -20.66
C PHE A 493 18.26 -16.07 -21.55
N LYS A 494 18.41 -15.83 -22.86
CA LYS A 494 18.76 -16.88 -23.83
C LYS A 494 20.28 -17.04 -23.89
N VAL A 495 20.77 -18.28 -23.90
CA VAL A 495 22.20 -18.62 -23.96
C VAL A 495 22.44 -19.77 -24.92
N GLU A 496 23.59 -19.81 -25.58
CA GLU A 496 23.99 -20.95 -26.41
C GLU A 496 24.15 -22.22 -25.54
N THR A 497 23.51 -23.31 -25.96
CA THR A 497 23.55 -24.60 -25.24
C THR A 497 24.97 -25.12 -25.10
N LYS A 498 25.84 -24.85 -26.07
CA LYS A 498 27.26 -25.21 -26.03
C LYS A 498 27.98 -24.54 -24.84
N ARG A 499 27.71 -23.27 -24.55
CA ARG A 499 28.32 -22.53 -23.43
C ARG A 499 27.88 -23.07 -22.06
N VAL A 500 26.66 -23.59 -21.97
CA VAL A 500 26.17 -24.26 -20.75
C VAL A 500 26.95 -25.55 -20.53
N LYS A 501 27.18 -26.34 -21.60
CA LYS A 501 27.95 -27.60 -21.57
C LYS A 501 29.44 -27.37 -21.31
N GLU A 502 30.00 -26.23 -21.72
CA GLU A 502 31.40 -25.87 -21.47
C GLU A 502 31.65 -25.29 -20.06
N SER A 503 30.60 -25.10 -19.24
CA SER A 503 30.68 -24.52 -17.90
C SER A 503 30.82 -25.57 -16.78
N ASP A 504 31.53 -26.68 -17.03
CA ASP A 504 31.68 -27.82 -16.12
C ASP A 504 32.10 -27.43 -14.70
N ASN A 505 32.97 -26.43 -14.57
CA ASN A 505 33.52 -25.95 -13.30
C ASN A 505 32.48 -25.29 -12.38
N LEU A 506 31.33 -24.91 -12.94
CA LEU A 506 30.22 -24.28 -12.23
C LEU A 506 29.03 -25.23 -12.07
N LEU A 507 29.12 -26.44 -12.62
CA LEU A 507 28.01 -27.36 -12.75
C LEU A 507 27.69 -28.02 -11.41
N ILE A 508 26.41 -27.95 -11.02
CA ILE A 508 25.91 -28.46 -9.74
C ILE A 508 24.95 -29.63 -9.96
N TYR A 509 24.20 -29.57 -11.06
CA TYR A 509 23.28 -30.62 -11.47
C TYR A 509 23.28 -30.68 -12.99
N VAL A 510 23.27 -31.88 -13.53
CA VAL A 510 22.93 -32.17 -14.93
C VAL A 510 21.91 -33.30 -14.91
N LYS A 511 20.85 -33.13 -15.69
CA LYS A 511 19.88 -34.17 -15.95
C LYS A 511 20.59 -35.28 -16.72
N LYS A 512 20.68 -36.47 -16.11
CA LYS A 512 21.18 -37.68 -16.77
C LYS A 512 20.27 -38.10 -17.91
#